data_AF-A0A520E9W8-F1
#
_entry.id   AF-A0A520E9W8-F1
#
_cell.length_a   1.000
_cell.length_b   1.000
_cell.length_c   1.000
_cell.angle_alpha   90.00
_cell.angle_beta   90.00
_cell.angle_gamma   90.00
#
_symmetry.space_group_name_H-M   'P 1'
#
loop_
_entity.id
_entity.type
_entity.pdbx_description
1 polymer ?
#
loop_
_entity_poly.entity_id
_entity_poly.type
_entity_poly.pdbx_seq_one_letter_code
_entity_poly.pdbx_strand_id
1 'polypeptide(L)'
;LVTWPIATLSPKGIRTVEGVEHQFDAIVFATGFDVSNTGTPIPITGRDSRVLADEWSAGAKAYKSIAVSGYPNMYFTFGPNSGPGHSSALVYMEAQIDYIVEAISLVLEGDLHSADVRQDVQDAYNEDMQRKLAKTTWNSGCSSWYLTEDGFNATMFPGFATQYVNQLRGVEQGDFTMVPRRVDLPQEPAQVVAHS
;
A
#
# COMPACT_ATOMS: atom_id res chain seq x y z
N LEU A 1 6.61 -34.15 15.16
CA LEU A 1 6.76 -32.68 15.20
C LEU A 1 7.50 -32.32 16.48
N VAL A 2 8.54 -31.49 16.41
CA VAL A 2 9.17 -30.89 17.61
C VAL A 2 8.44 -29.58 17.88
N THR A 3 7.91 -29.39 19.09
CA THR A 3 7.05 -28.25 19.44
C THR A 3 7.70 -27.26 20.38
N TRP A 4 8.92 -27.55 20.86
CA TRP A 4 9.66 -26.65 21.73
C TRP A 4 10.33 -25.52 20.93
N PRO A 5 10.33 -24.27 21.47
CA PRO A 5 11.00 -23.15 20.82
C PRO A 5 12.48 -23.42 20.51
N ILE A 6 12.95 -22.85 19.41
CA ILE A 6 14.37 -22.86 19.02
C ILE A 6 15.11 -21.88 19.93
N ALA A 7 16.17 -22.36 20.60
CA ALA A 7 17.06 -21.53 21.40
C ALA A 7 18.21 -20.98 20.55
N THR A 8 18.85 -21.83 19.74
CA THR A 8 19.98 -21.43 18.88
C THR A 8 20.31 -22.48 17.81
N LEU A 9 21.07 -22.07 16.80
CA LEU A 9 21.76 -22.99 15.90
C LEU A 9 22.98 -23.59 16.61
N SER A 10 23.30 -24.84 16.30
CA SER A 10 24.49 -25.53 16.79
C SER A 10 25.32 -26.04 15.60
N PRO A 11 26.60 -26.39 15.81
CA PRO A 11 27.45 -26.90 14.73
C PRO A 11 26.90 -28.14 14.01
N LYS A 12 26.02 -28.92 14.66
CA LYS A 12 25.44 -30.14 14.09
C LYS A 12 23.95 -30.04 13.81
N GLY A 13 23.30 -28.91 14.10
CA GLY A 13 21.86 -28.76 13.92
C GLY A 13 21.23 -27.63 14.73
N ILE A 14 20.17 -27.93 15.49
CA ILE A 14 19.35 -26.93 16.20
C ILE A 14 19.18 -27.35 17.66
N ARG A 15 19.32 -26.40 18.58
CA ARG A 15 19.04 -26.61 20.01
C ARG A 15 17.70 -26.00 20.40
N THR A 16 16.84 -26.78 21.05
CA THR A 16 15.58 -26.31 21.63
C THR A 16 15.80 -25.78 23.06
N VAL A 17 14.83 -25.03 23.59
CA VAL A 17 14.92 -24.42 24.95
C VAL A 17 15.04 -25.42 26.10
N GLU A 18 14.65 -26.66 25.87
CA GLU A 18 14.85 -27.80 26.79
C GLU A 18 16.31 -28.31 26.81
N GLY A 19 17.18 -27.74 25.97
CA GLY A 19 18.60 -28.09 25.89
C GLY A 19 18.90 -29.28 24.95
N VAL A 20 17.89 -29.85 24.29
CA VAL A 20 18.05 -30.95 23.34
C VAL A 20 18.63 -30.44 22.02
N GLU A 21 19.66 -31.12 21.54
CA GLU A 21 20.27 -30.84 20.23
C GLU A 21 19.75 -31.84 19.20
N HIS A 22 19.00 -31.34 18.22
CA HIS A 22 18.53 -32.10 17.07
C HIS A 22 19.55 -31.93 15.95
N GLN A 23 20.15 -33.04 15.49
CA GLN A 23 21.18 -33.03 14.46
C GLN A 23 20.55 -33.13 13.06
N PHE A 24 21.08 -32.35 12.12
CA PHE A 24 20.61 -32.30 10.74
C PHE A 24 21.78 -32.10 9.79
N ASP A 25 21.71 -32.73 8.62
CA ASP A 25 22.69 -32.51 7.54
C ASP A 25 22.38 -31.25 6.72
N ALA A 26 21.13 -30.78 6.76
CA ALA A 26 20.66 -29.57 6.09
C ALA A 26 19.55 -28.88 6.88
N ILE A 27 19.54 -27.54 6.86
CA ILE A 27 18.53 -26.70 7.50
C ILE A 27 17.93 -25.78 6.43
N VAL A 28 16.60 -25.76 6.32
CA VAL A 28 15.86 -24.89 5.39
C VAL A 28 15.07 -23.86 6.19
N PHE A 29 15.33 -22.57 5.94
CA PHE A 29 14.61 -21.46 6.57
C PHE A 29 13.33 -21.16 5.79
N ALA A 30 12.21 -21.65 6.29
CA ALA A 30 10.87 -21.33 5.79
C ALA A 30 10.21 -20.24 6.65
N THR A 31 10.94 -19.15 6.94
CA THR A 31 10.53 -18.09 7.89
C THR A 31 9.59 -17.04 7.30
N GLY A 32 9.19 -17.18 6.03
CA GLY A 32 8.31 -16.24 5.35
C GLY A 32 9.03 -15.00 4.84
N PHE A 33 8.31 -13.88 4.76
CA PHE A 33 8.77 -12.59 4.26
C PHE A 33 8.49 -11.50 5.28
N ASP A 34 9.28 -10.43 5.24
CA ASP A 34 8.90 -9.16 5.87
C ASP A 34 7.82 -8.50 5.01
N VAL A 35 6.59 -8.52 5.51
CA VAL A 35 5.44 -7.94 4.83
C VAL A 35 5.29 -6.53 5.37
N SER A 36 5.52 -5.53 4.53
CA SER A 36 5.53 -4.11 4.91
C SER A 36 4.13 -3.59 5.27
N ASN A 37 3.60 -4.03 6.42
CA ASN A 37 2.34 -3.52 6.99
C ASN A 37 2.49 -2.08 7.50
N THR A 38 3.74 -1.65 7.71
CA THR A 38 4.14 -0.32 8.14
C THR A 38 5.29 0.17 7.25
N GLY A 39 5.27 1.46 6.92
CA GLY A 39 6.31 2.10 6.12
C GLY A 39 6.26 1.80 4.61
N THR A 40 7.23 2.33 3.88
CA THR A 40 7.36 2.18 2.42
C THR A 40 8.70 1.53 2.06
N PRO A 41 8.79 0.74 0.96
CA PRO A 41 10.04 0.08 0.57
C PRO A 41 11.13 1.05 0.10
N ILE A 42 10.72 2.27 -0.26
CA ILE A 42 11.60 3.36 -0.71
C ILE A 42 11.12 4.68 -0.06
N PRO A 43 12.00 5.69 0.09
CA PRO A 43 11.58 7.02 0.54
C PRO A 43 10.58 7.64 -0.44
N ILE A 44 9.44 8.08 0.07
CA ILE A 44 8.37 8.72 -0.71
C ILE A 44 7.97 10.01 0.02
N THR A 45 8.02 11.13 -0.70
CA THR A 45 7.62 12.46 -0.20
C THR A 45 6.49 13.02 -1.05
N GLY A 46 5.41 13.41 -0.40
CA GLY A 46 4.22 14.00 -1.00
C GLY A 46 4.22 15.53 -0.93
N ARG A 47 3.03 16.11 -1.10
CA ARG A 47 2.79 17.54 -0.91
C ARG A 47 3.17 17.97 0.50
N ASP A 48 3.56 19.24 0.63
CA ASP A 48 3.87 19.86 1.93
C ASP A 48 4.95 19.11 2.73
N SER A 49 5.86 18.44 2.02
CA SER A 49 6.95 17.62 2.59
C SER A 49 6.46 16.44 3.45
N ARG A 50 5.24 15.97 3.23
CA ARG A 50 4.69 14.77 3.88
C ARG A 50 5.52 13.53 3.53
N VAL A 51 5.83 12.70 4.51
CA VAL A 51 6.62 11.47 4.33
C VAL A 51 5.72 10.26 4.52
N LEU A 52 5.57 9.44 3.48
CA LEU A 52 4.57 8.36 3.49
C LEU A 52 4.90 7.28 4.51
N ALA A 53 6.19 7.00 4.72
CA ALA A 53 6.63 6.03 5.71
C ALA A 53 6.19 6.41 7.13
N ASP A 54 6.22 7.70 7.47
CA ASP A 54 5.81 8.20 8.78
C ASP A 54 4.28 8.08 8.95
N GLU A 55 3.53 8.40 7.90
CA GLU A 55 2.05 8.28 7.91
C GLU A 55 1.57 6.83 7.99
N TRP A 56 2.33 5.90 7.42
CA TRP A 56 2.03 4.47 7.44
C TRP A 56 2.64 3.74 8.64
N SER A 57 3.30 4.44 9.56
CA SER A 57 3.93 3.84 10.75
C SER A 57 2.95 3.07 11.65
N ALA A 58 1.69 3.51 11.70
CA ALA A 58 0.61 2.88 12.48
C ALA A 58 -0.36 2.05 11.61
N GLY A 59 0.03 1.73 10.37
CA GLY A 59 -0.77 0.93 9.45
C GLY A 59 -1.01 1.65 8.12
N ALA A 60 -0.60 0.97 7.05
CA ALA A 60 -0.72 1.51 5.70
C ALA A 60 -2.18 1.65 5.25
N LYS A 61 -2.48 2.76 4.57
CA LYS A 61 -3.82 3.11 4.04
C LYS A 61 -3.71 3.68 2.64
N ALA A 62 -4.68 3.35 1.82
CA ALA A 62 -4.80 3.89 0.46
C ALA A 62 -6.29 3.93 0.07
N TYR A 63 -6.64 4.83 -0.85
CA TYR A 63 -7.93 4.78 -1.54
C TYR A 63 -7.91 3.67 -2.58
N LYS A 64 -8.88 2.74 -2.46
CA LYS A 64 -9.03 1.59 -3.37
C LYS A 64 -7.76 0.73 -3.53
N SER A 65 -6.86 0.76 -2.54
CA SER A 65 -5.54 0.11 -2.58
C SER A 65 -4.57 0.68 -3.63
N ILE A 66 -4.88 1.83 -4.24
CA ILE A 66 -4.20 2.37 -5.42
C ILE A 66 -3.60 3.74 -5.14
N ALA A 67 -4.39 4.71 -4.69
CA ALA A 67 -3.96 6.11 -4.55
C ALA A 67 -3.85 6.53 -3.08
N VAL A 68 -3.00 7.51 -2.78
CA VAL A 68 -2.87 8.08 -1.43
C VAL A 68 -3.02 9.59 -1.48
N SER A 69 -3.90 10.15 -0.64
CA SER A 69 -4.15 11.58 -0.57
C SER A 69 -2.90 12.35 -0.13
N GLY A 70 -2.56 13.40 -0.86
CA GLY A 70 -1.34 14.18 -0.67
C GLY A 70 -0.16 13.66 -1.48
N TYR A 71 -0.34 12.59 -2.26
CA TYR A 71 0.68 11.99 -3.13
C TYR A 71 0.17 11.96 -4.58
N PRO A 72 0.02 13.14 -5.22
CA PRO A 72 -0.56 13.26 -6.56
C PRO A 72 0.20 12.45 -7.61
N ASN A 73 -0.53 11.90 -8.58
CA ASN A 73 0.01 11.08 -9.69
C ASN A 73 0.84 9.86 -9.25
N MET A 74 0.74 9.45 -7.98
CA MET A 74 1.40 8.26 -7.45
C MET A 74 0.37 7.16 -7.23
N TYR A 75 0.63 5.99 -7.81
CA TYR A 75 -0.28 4.85 -7.77
C TYR A 75 0.44 3.57 -7.40
N PHE A 76 -0.23 2.72 -6.62
CA PHE A 76 0.25 1.41 -6.21
C PHE A 76 -0.49 0.29 -6.95
N THR A 77 0.27 -0.70 -7.41
CA THR A 77 -0.24 -2.05 -7.62
C THR A 77 0.03 -2.86 -6.35
N PHE A 78 -0.94 -3.65 -5.94
CA PHE A 78 -0.88 -4.45 -4.72
C PHE A 78 -0.62 -3.63 -3.45
N GLY A 79 -1.20 -2.43 -3.39
CA GLY A 79 -1.12 -1.54 -2.23
C GLY A 79 -1.99 -2.01 -1.03
N PRO A 80 -2.09 -1.19 0.02
CA PRO A 80 -2.80 -1.54 1.25
C PRO A 80 -4.24 -1.98 1.00
N ASN A 81 -4.70 -3.03 1.69
CA ASN A 81 -6.03 -3.64 1.58
C ASN A 81 -6.36 -4.33 0.24
N SER A 82 -5.35 -4.82 -0.49
CA SER A 82 -5.52 -5.59 -1.74
C SER A 82 -5.21 -7.08 -1.63
N GLY A 83 -4.91 -7.58 -0.43
CA GLY A 83 -4.61 -8.98 -0.17
C GLY A 83 -5.83 -9.89 -0.41
N PRO A 84 -5.75 -10.87 -1.34
CA PRO A 84 -6.85 -11.78 -1.59
C PRO A 84 -6.91 -12.87 -0.52
N GLY A 85 -8.10 -13.12 0.04
CA GLY A 85 -8.28 -14.18 1.04
C GLY A 85 -8.49 -15.58 0.46
N HIS A 86 -8.89 -15.68 -0.82
CA HIS A 86 -9.40 -16.93 -1.41
C HIS A 86 -9.29 -16.96 -2.95
N SER A 87 -8.56 -16.02 -3.55
CA SER A 87 -8.44 -15.86 -5.00
C SER A 87 -7.01 -15.47 -5.40
N SER A 88 -6.74 -15.43 -6.70
CA SER A 88 -5.42 -15.02 -7.20
C SER A 88 -5.22 -13.51 -7.03
N ALA A 89 -4.04 -13.11 -6.56
CA ALA A 89 -3.63 -11.70 -6.51
C ALA A 89 -3.63 -11.05 -7.90
N LEU A 90 -3.42 -11.83 -8.97
CA LEU A 90 -3.45 -11.33 -10.34
C LEU A 90 -4.80 -10.71 -10.71
N VAL A 91 -5.92 -11.27 -10.23
CA VAL A 91 -7.26 -10.72 -10.49
C VAL A 91 -7.40 -9.29 -9.95
N TYR A 92 -6.72 -9.00 -8.84
CA TYR A 92 -6.75 -7.69 -8.20
C TYR A 92 -5.78 -6.74 -8.91
N MET A 93 -4.58 -7.22 -9.23
CA MET A 93 -3.55 -6.43 -9.92
C MET A 93 -3.98 -6.01 -11.33
N GLU A 94 -4.61 -6.89 -12.11
CA GLU A 94 -5.10 -6.55 -13.45
C GLU A 94 -6.14 -5.43 -13.39
N ALA A 95 -7.11 -5.54 -12.48
CA ALA A 95 -8.11 -4.47 -12.27
C ALA A 95 -7.49 -3.16 -11.74
N GLN A 96 -6.43 -3.23 -10.92
CA GLN A 96 -5.69 -2.05 -10.50
C GLN A 96 -4.97 -1.40 -11.68
N ILE A 97 -4.32 -2.19 -12.53
CA ILE A 97 -3.60 -1.68 -13.71
C ILE A 97 -4.58 -0.97 -14.65
N ASP A 98 -5.74 -1.56 -14.94
CA ASP A 98 -6.76 -0.94 -15.78
C ASP A 98 -7.22 0.41 -15.20
N TYR A 99 -7.52 0.46 -13.90
CA TYR A 99 -7.91 1.69 -13.20
C TYR A 99 -6.79 2.75 -13.21
N ILE A 100 -5.53 2.34 -13.03
CA ILE A 100 -4.37 3.24 -13.05
C ILE A 100 -4.15 3.81 -14.44
N VAL A 101 -4.26 2.99 -15.49
CA VAL A 101 -4.16 3.42 -16.88
C VAL A 101 -5.24 4.46 -17.18
N GLU A 102 -6.49 4.21 -16.77
CA GLU A 102 -7.58 5.18 -16.92
C GLU A 102 -7.29 6.50 -16.17
N ALA A 103 -6.82 6.42 -14.92
CA ALA A 103 -6.47 7.61 -14.13
C ALA A 103 -5.36 8.45 -14.77
N ILE A 104 -4.33 7.79 -15.33
CA ILE A 104 -3.26 8.44 -16.08
C ILE A 104 -3.80 9.06 -17.37
N SER A 105 -4.65 8.35 -18.11
CA SER A 105 -5.28 8.88 -19.33
C SER A 105 -6.09 10.14 -19.05
N LEU A 106 -6.86 10.19 -17.95
CA LEU A 106 -7.58 11.40 -17.54
C LEU A 106 -6.65 12.59 -17.33
N VAL A 107 -5.48 12.37 -16.72
CA VAL A 107 -4.48 13.44 -16.52
C VAL A 107 -3.89 13.90 -17.85
N LEU A 108 -3.59 12.98 -18.76
CA LEU A 108 -2.97 13.29 -20.05
C LEU A 108 -3.95 13.97 -21.02
N GLU A 109 -5.14 13.40 -21.17
CA GLU A 109 -6.18 13.86 -22.09
C GLU A 109 -6.86 15.15 -21.60
N GLY A 110 -6.99 15.32 -20.29
CA GLY A 110 -7.54 16.52 -19.66
C GLY A 110 -6.58 17.70 -19.55
N ASP A 111 -5.35 17.57 -20.09
CA ASP A 111 -4.24 18.53 -19.92
C ASP A 111 -4.05 18.95 -18.46
N LEU A 112 -4.02 17.96 -17.57
CA LEU A 112 -3.86 18.17 -16.13
C LEU A 112 -2.38 18.09 -15.74
N HIS A 113 -2.02 18.84 -14.72
CA HIS A 113 -0.75 18.73 -14.02
C HIS A 113 -0.78 17.57 -13.03
N SER A 114 -1.87 17.45 -12.26
CA SER A 114 -1.97 16.44 -11.21
C SER A 114 -3.40 16.03 -10.92
N ALA A 115 -3.59 14.75 -10.60
CA ALA A 115 -4.75 14.23 -9.90
C ALA A 115 -4.33 13.69 -8.52
N ASP A 116 -4.99 14.17 -7.47
CA ASP A 116 -4.74 13.78 -6.07
C ASP A 116 -6.06 13.32 -5.46
N VAL A 117 -6.09 12.13 -4.84
CA VAL A 117 -7.33 11.66 -4.21
C VAL A 117 -7.67 12.56 -3.02
N ARG A 118 -8.94 12.89 -2.86
CA ARG A 118 -9.40 13.71 -1.75
C ARG A 118 -9.24 12.97 -0.41
N GLN A 119 -8.75 13.70 0.60
CA GLN A 119 -8.49 13.13 1.93
C GLN A 119 -9.76 12.55 2.55
N ASP A 120 -10.88 13.26 2.48
CA ASP A 120 -12.16 12.80 3.06
C ASP A 120 -12.71 11.55 2.38
N VAL A 121 -12.47 11.38 1.08
CA VAL A 121 -12.85 10.18 0.32
C VAL A 121 -11.98 8.99 0.72
N GLN A 122 -10.66 9.20 0.84
CA GLN A 122 -9.75 8.18 1.34
C GLN A 122 -10.11 7.75 2.76
N ASP A 123 -10.39 8.70 3.65
CA ASP A 123 -10.70 8.42 5.05
C ASP A 123 -12.01 7.64 5.17
N ALA A 124 -13.07 8.08 4.50
CA ALA A 124 -14.34 7.37 4.48
C ALA A 124 -14.21 5.94 3.93
N TYR A 125 -13.41 5.76 2.86
CA TYR A 125 -13.10 4.43 2.32
C TYR A 125 -12.41 3.55 3.35
N ASN A 126 -11.35 4.04 3.99
CA ASN A 126 -10.56 3.26 4.93
C ASN A 126 -11.32 2.96 6.23
N GLU A 127 -12.14 3.88 6.72
CA GLU A 127 -13.04 3.61 7.84
C GLU A 127 -14.03 2.49 7.53
N ASP A 128 -14.63 2.51 6.34
CA ASP A 128 -15.55 1.44 5.92
C ASP A 128 -14.85 0.09 5.77
N MET A 129 -13.64 0.11 5.20
CA MET A 129 -12.78 -1.06 5.09
C MET A 129 -12.49 -1.69 6.46
N GLN A 130 -12.07 -0.89 7.45
CA GLN A 130 -11.80 -1.39 8.79
C GLN A 130 -13.06 -1.90 9.50
N ARG A 131 -14.21 -1.22 9.34
CA ARG A 131 -15.50 -1.71 9.86
C ARG A 131 -15.89 -3.07 9.28
N LYS A 132 -15.60 -3.32 8.01
CA LYS A 132 -15.85 -4.61 7.35
C LYS A 132 -14.87 -5.68 7.83
N LEU A 133 -13.57 -5.37 7.86
CA LEU A 133 -12.51 -6.28 8.33
C LEU A 133 -12.75 -6.78 9.76
N ALA A 134 -13.23 -5.91 10.66
CA ALA A 134 -13.56 -6.26 12.04
C ALA A 134 -14.61 -7.39 12.17
N LYS A 135 -15.41 -7.65 11.13
CA LYS A 135 -16.42 -8.72 11.08
C LYS A 135 -15.92 -10.01 10.43
N THR A 136 -14.67 -10.05 10.00
CA THR A 136 -14.07 -11.18 9.28
C THR A 136 -13.14 -11.97 10.19
N THR A 137 -12.83 -13.21 9.77
CA THR A 137 -11.84 -14.02 10.47
C THR A 137 -10.41 -13.47 10.35
N TRP A 138 -10.16 -12.53 9.42
CA TRP A 138 -8.87 -11.87 9.25
C TRP A 138 -8.49 -10.95 10.41
N ASN A 139 -9.43 -10.61 11.30
CA ASN A 139 -9.12 -9.85 12.52
C ASN A 139 -9.39 -10.69 13.79
N SER A 140 -9.56 -12.01 13.65
CA SER A 140 -9.83 -12.92 14.77
C SER A 140 -8.79 -14.04 14.83
N GLY A 141 -8.36 -14.42 16.03
CA GLY A 141 -7.42 -15.54 16.22
C GLY A 141 -6.04 -15.07 16.70
N CYS A 142 -5.01 -15.86 16.37
CA CYS A 142 -3.62 -15.57 16.75
C CYS A 142 -3.00 -14.47 15.89
N SER A 143 -1.87 -13.91 16.34
CA SER A 143 -1.02 -13.00 15.57
C SER A 143 -0.75 -13.57 14.17
N SER A 144 -1.04 -12.79 13.14
CA SER A 144 -0.87 -13.17 11.74
C SER A 144 -0.09 -12.09 11.01
N TRP A 145 0.55 -12.49 9.91
CA TRP A 145 1.41 -11.64 9.09
C TRP A 145 0.71 -10.43 8.46
N TYR A 146 -0.63 -10.41 8.41
CA TYR A 146 -1.42 -9.29 7.87
C TYR A 146 -1.86 -8.26 8.92
N LEU A 147 -1.53 -8.49 10.19
CA LEU A 147 -1.81 -7.55 11.29
C LEU A 147 -0.53 -6.80 11.66
N THR A 148 -0.66 -5.52 11.98
CA THR A 148 0.36 -4.76 12.73
C THR A 148 0.41 -5.24 14.18
N GLU A 149 1.41 -4.78 14.94
CA GLU A 149 1.57 -5.12 16.36
C GLU A 149 0.35 -4.71 17.21
N ASP A 150 -0.30 -3.59 16.87
CA ASP A 150 -1.52 -3.08 17.49
C ASP A 150 -2.82 -3.66 16.90
N GLY A 151 -2.71 -4.60 15.95
CA GLY A 151 -3.85 -5.36 15.41
C GLY A 151 -4.57 -4.68 14.23
N PHE A 152 -4.01 -3.61 13.65
CA PHE A 152 -4.53 -3.00 12.44
C PHE A 152 -4.26 -3.92 11.23
N ASN A 153 -5.29 -4.16 10.43
CA ASN A 153 -5.16 -4.96 9.21
C ASN A 153 -5.01 -4.03 8.01
N ALA A 154 -3.77 -3.83 7.57
CA ALA A 154 -3.43 -3.01 6.41
C ALA A 154 -3.45 -3.82 5.10
N THR A 155 -3.66 -5.13 5.15
CA THR A 155 -3.35 -6.03 4.04
C THR A 155 -4.58 -6.57 3.35
N MET A 156 -5.56 -7.08 4.10
CA MET A 156 -6.63 -7.90 3.54
C MET A 156 -7.79 -7.07 2.99
N PHE A 157 -8.38 -7.54 1.89
CA PHE A 157 -9.67 -7.04 1.43
C PHE A 157 -10.82 -7.88 2.00
N PRO A 158 -11.83 -7.29 2.70
CA PRO A 158 -12.90 -8.01 3.39
C PRO A 158 -14.09 -8.31 2.45
N GLY A 159 -13.82 -8.72 1.21
CA GLY A 159 -14.84 -8.97 0.20
C GLY A 159 -14.42 -9.98 -0.86
N PHE A 160 -15.32 -10.26 -1.80
CA PHE A 160 -15.07 -11.14 -2.93
C PHE A 160 -14.24 -10.44 -4.02
N ALA A 161 -13.48 -11.22 -4.79
CA ALA A 161 -12.73 -10.71 -5.93
C ALA A 161 -13.60 -9.91 -6.91
N THR A 162 -14.84 -10.35 -7.14
CA THR A 162 -15.80 -9.62 -8.00
C THR A 162 -16.17 -8.25 -7.45
N GLN A 163 -16.30 -8.11 -6.13
CA GLN A 163 -16.55 -6.81 -5.49
C GLN A 163 -15.34 -5.90 -5.63
N TYR A 164 -14.13 -6.46 -5.48
CA TYR A 164 -12.89 -5.73 -5.68
C TYR A 164 -12.72 -5.23 -7.12
N VAL A 165 -12.94 -6.09 -8.12
CA VAL A 165 -12.89 -5.68 -9.53
C VAL A 165 -13.98 -4.65 -9.84
N ASN A 166 -15.20 -4.83 -9.30
CA ASN A 166 -16.30 -3.92 -9.57
C ASN A 166 -16.08 -2.49 -9.04
N GLN A 167 -15.41 -2.30 -7.89
CA GLN A 167 -15.09 -0.94 -7.40
C GLN A 167 -14.04 -0.21 -8.26
N LEU A 168 -13.31 -0.95 -9.11
CA LEU A 168 -12.24 -0.46 -9.97
C LEU A 168 -12.65 -0.31 -11.44
N ARG A 169 -13.94 -0.48 -11.79
CA ARG A 169 -14.41 -0.42 -13.19
C ARG A 169 -14.30 0.95 -13.87
N GLY A 170 -14.03 2.01 -13.11
CA GLY A 170 -13.95 3.36 -13.65
C GLY A 170 -13.47 4.36 -12.61
N VAL A 171 -12.76 5.38 -13.06
CA VAL A 171 -12.26 6.46 -12.21
C VAL A 171 -13.36 7.51 -12.04
N GLU A 172 -13.88 7.63 -10.82
CA GLU A 172 -14.80 8.70 -10.46
C GLU A 172 -14.00 10.00 -10.25
N GLN A 173 -14.10 10.94 -11.18
CA GLN A 173 -13.33 12.18 -11.13
C GLN A 173 -13.67 13.01 -9.88
N GLY A 174 -14.89 12.92 -9.35
CA GLY A 174 -15.31 13.61 -8.12
C GLY A 174 -14.57 13.17 -6.85
N ASP A 175 -13.88 12.03 -6.91
CA ASP A 175 -13.02 11.54 -5.83
C ASP A 175 -11.66 12.24 -5.78
N PHE A 176 -11.29 12.95 -6.85
CA PHE A 176 -9.97 13.55 -7.02
C PHE A 176 -10.04 15.08 -7.07
N THR A 177 -9.03 15.72 -6.48
CA THR A 177 -8.68 17.11 -6.78
C THR A 177 -7.74 17.12 -7.97
N MET A 178 -8.21 17.71 -9.07
CA MET A 178 -7.47 17.81 -10.33
C MET A 178 -6.99 19.24 -10.55
N VAL A 179 -5.70 19.39 -10.87
CA VAL A 179 -5.06 20.68 -11.12
C VAL A 179 -4.70 20.75 -12.61
N PRO A 180 -5.19 21.75 -13.37
CA PRO A 180 -4.82 21.94 -14.77
C PRO A 180 -3.32 22.18 -14.95
N ARG A 181 -2.78 21.79 -16.12
CA ARG A 181 -1.42 22.14 -16.50
C ARG A 181 -1.33 23.64 -16.71
N ARG A 182 -0.42 24.32 -16.00
CA ARG A 182 -0.12 25.72 -16.31
C ARG A 182 0.57 25.77 -17.66
N VAL A 183 0.04 26.61 -18.56
CA VAL A 183 0.77 27.06 -19.74
C VAL A 183 1.73 28.15 -19.26
N ASP A 184 3.03 27.88 -19.30
CA ASP A 184 4.03 28.93 -19.10
C ASP A 184 3.92 29.91 -20.27
N LEU A 185 3.46 31.14 -19.98
CA LEU A 185 3.57 32.24 -20.93
C LEU A 185 5.05 32.64 -21.05
N PRO A 186 5.55 32.99 -22.25
CA PRO A 186 6.93 33.42 -22.41
C PRO A 186 7.24 34.56 -21.44
N GLN A 187 8.28 34.40 -20.62
CA GLN A 187 8.75 35.49 -19.76
C GLN A 187 9.32 36.61 -20.65
N GLU A 188 8.84 37.85 -20.46
CA GLU A 188 9.46 39.01 -21.13
C GLU A 188 10.95 39.06 -20.78
N PRO A 189 11.83 39.30 -21.76
CA PRO A 189 13.26 39.37 -21.48
C PRO A 189 13.54 40.51 -20.50
N ALA A 190 14.25 40.18 -19.41
CA ALA A 190 14.65 41.13 -18.39
C ALA A 190 15.34 42.35 -19.02
N GLN A 191 14.79 43.54 -18.78
CA GLN A 191 15.41 44.79 -19.23
C GLN A 191 16.80 44.91 -18.57
N VAL A 192 17.84 44.83 -19.40
CA VAL A 192 19.21 45.10 -18.99
C VAL A 192 19.31 46.60 -18.71
N VAL A 193 19.32 46.96 -17.43
CA VAL A 193 19.59 48.33 -16.99
C VAL A 193 21.07 48.60 -17.22
N ALA A 194 21.39 49.32 -18.30
CA ALA A 194 22.74 49.81 -18.55
C ALA A 194 23.07 50.90 -17.53
N HIS A 195 23.98 50.61 -16.59
CA HIS A 195 24.58 51.63 -15.74
C HIS A 195 25.77 52.26 -16.48
N SER A 196 25.62 53.55 -16.79
CA SER A 196 26.67 54.48 -17.23
C SER A 196 27.44 55.04 -16.05
#